data_AF-A0A1W9WK00-F1
#
_entry.id   AF-A0A1W9WK00-F1
#
_cell.length_a   1.000
_cell.length_b   1.000
_cell.length_c   1.000
_cell.angle_alpha   90.00
_cell.angle_beta   90.00
_cell.angle_gamma   90.00
#
_symmetry.space_group_name_H-M   'P 1'
#
loop_
_entity.id
_entity.type
_entity.pdbx_description
1 polymer ?
#
loop_
_entity_poly.entity_id
_entity_poly.type
_entity_poly.pdbx_seq_one_letter_code
_entity_poly.pdbx_strand_id
1 'polypeptide(L)'
;MKFQFEKLGALDKQTEIDTGDLTLLCGANNTGKTYTSYAISGFLLTWKNHIQFKIEPAQIENLFNNGVLKLELSSFEKQIPLVLDELSKQYTQTLSGIFSANEDFFSQTGFRALSTDYQPNSQTELQLAIGTKATKILTALKEKDSKVLEITLLIADEDHIPHTTVVKDSLLPSR
;
A
#
# COMPACT_ATOMS: atom_id res chain seq x y z
N MET A 1 -9.08 11.50 -1.31
CA MET A 1 -9.45 10.19 -0.72
C MET A 1 -10.64 10.40 0.19
N LYS A 2 -11.48 9.38 0.35
CA LYS A 2 -12.61 9.39 1.28
C LYS A 2 -12.39 8.37 2.39
N PHE A 3 -12.79 8.71 3.60
CA PHE A 3 -12.80 7.80 4.75
C PHE A 3 -14.21 7.71 5.32
N GLN A 4 -14.63 6.49 5.66
CA GLN A 4 -15.88 6.21 6.36
C GLN A 4 -15.58 5.59 7.72
N PHE A 5 -16.34 6.01 8.73
CA PHE A 5 -16.25 5.51 10.08
C PHE A 5 -17.64 5.14 10.58
N GLU A 6 -17.73 4.11 11.40
CA GLU A 6 -18.92 3.76 12.17
C GLU A 6 -18.48 3.31 13.56
N LYS A 7 -19.16 3.79 14.61
CA LYS A 7 -18.87 3.45 16.02
C LYS A 7 -17.39 3.59 16.38
N LEU A 8 -16.77 4.71 15.97
CA LEU A 8 -15.36 5.00 16.24
C LEU A 8 -15.24 6.01 17.40
N GLY A 9 -15.08 5.52 18.62
CA GLY A 9 -15.01 6.36 19.81
C GLY A 9 -16.29 7.16 20.00
N ALA A 10 -16.21 8.49 19.98
CA ALA A 10 -17.37 9.39 20.11
C ALA A 10 -18.25 9.48 18.85
N LEU A 11 -17.90 8.77 17.77
CA LEU A 11 -18.64 8.75 16.51
C LEU A 11 -19.55 7.53 16.45
N ASP A 12 -20.75 7.63 17.02
CA ASP A 12 -21.70 6.50 17.11
C ASP A 12 -22.40 6.17 15.78
N LYS A 13 -22.45 7.13 14.86
CA LYS A 13 -23.13 7.00 13.56
C LYS A 13 -22.13 6.88 12.42
N GLN A 14 -22.58 6.28 11.33
CA GLN A 14 -21.83 6.31 10.07
C GLN A 14 -21.52 7.77 9.68
N THR A 15 -20.23 8.05 9.52
CA THR A 15 -19.70 9.38 9.22
C THR A 15 -18.71 9.26 8.08
N GLU A 16 -18.73 10.20 7.13
CA GLU A 16 -17.79 10.27 6.02
C GLU A 16 -16.96 11.56 6.09
N ILE A 17 -15.71 11.47 5.65
CA ILE A 17 -14.86 12.64 5.41
C ILE A 17 -14.10 12.49 4.11
N ASP A 18 -14.12 13.53 3.30
CA ASP A 18 -13.26 13.68 2.13
C ASP A 18 -12.02 14.48 2.52
N THR A 19 -10.84 13.91 2.27
CA THR A 19 -9.55 14.57 2.52
C THR A 19 -8.99 15.15 1.22
N GLY A 20 -8.60 16.43 1.27
CA GLY A 20 -7.87 17.15 0.22
C GLY A 20 -6.45 17.52 0.65
N ASP A 21 -5.83 18.50 -0.01
CA ASP A 21 -4.46 18.94 0.27
C ASP A 21 -4.29 19.46 1.71
N LEU A 22 -5.31 20.13 2.23
CA LEU A 22 -5.42 20.53 3.63
C LEU A 22 -6.83 20.25 4.13
N THR A 23 -6.94 19.50 5.22
CA THR A 23 -8.21 19.20 5.87
C THR A 23 -8.14 19.57 7.34
N LEU A 24 -9.00 20.51 7.76
CA LEU A 24 -9.07 20.99 9.15
C LEU A 24 -10.29 20.39 9.85
N LEU A 25 -10.05 19.63 10.92
CA LEU A 25 -11.08 19.08 11.80
C LEU A 25 -11.29 20.03 12.98
N CYS A 26 -12.44 20.71 13.00
CA CYS A 26 -12.81 21.68 14.05
C CYS A 26 -14.04 21.21 14.84
N GLY A 27 -14.19 21.67 16.09
CA GLY A 27 -15.32 21.32 16.94
C GLY A 27 -14.95 21.26 18.43
N ALA A 28 -15.94 21.06 19.30
CA ALA A 28 -15.76 20.99 20.75
C ALA A 28 -14.88 19.81 21.18
N ASN A 29 -14.29 19.88 22.37
CA ASN A 29 -13.48 18.78 22.90
C ASN A 29 -14.31 17.49 23.00
N ASN A 30 -13.66 16.35 22.80
CA ASN A 30 -14.25 15.02 22.94
C ASN A 30 -15.36 14.66 21.92
N THR A 31 -15.46 15.36 20.78
CA THR A 31 -16.48 15.09 19.73
C THR A 31 -15.96 14.26 18.55
N GLY A 32 -14.96 13.40 18.76
CA GLY A 32 -14.45 12.51 17.72
C GLY A 32 -13.25 13.00 16.90
N LYS A 33 -12.84 14.28 17.02
CA LYS A 33 -11.70 14.82 16.26
C LYS A 33 -10.42 13.99 16.38
N THR A 34 -10.04 13.63 17.61
CA THR A 34 -8.86 12.81 17.88
C THR A 34 -9.00 11.41 17.29
N TYR A 35 -10.17 10.80 17.43
CA TYR A 35 -10.44 9.48 16.86
C TYR A 35 -10.33 9.49 15.33
N THR A 36 -10.96 10.45 14.67
CA THR A 36 -10.87 10.62 13.22
C THR A 36 -9.43 10.84 12.76
N SER A 37 -8.72 11.79 13.37
CA SER A 37 -7.37 12.14 12.93
C SER A 37 -6.38 10.99 13.16
N TYR A 38 -6.46 10.31 14.31
CA TYR A 38 -5.57 9.19 14.62
C TYR A 38 -5.91 7.97 13.78
N ALA A 39 -7.18 7.66 13.54
CA ALA A 39 -7.57 6.55 12.68
C ALA A 39 -7.10 6.76 11.24
N ILE A 40 -7.26 7.96 10.67
CA ILE A 40 -6.75 8.27 9.33
C ILE A 40 -5.23 8.23 9.32
N SER A 41 -4.57 8.93 10.24
CA SER A 41 -3.10 9.01 10.25
C SER A 41 -2.46 7.64 10.48
N GLY A 42 -3.00 6.83 11.39
CA GLY A 42 -2.53 5.48 11.64
C GLY A 42 -2.67 4.60 10.40
N PHE A 43 -3.80 4.69 9.68
CA PHE A 43 -4.02 3.95 8.45
C PHE A 43 -3.00 4.33 7.38
N LEU A 44 -2.74 5.62 7.18
CA LEU A 44 -1.75 6.06 6.20
C LEU A 44 -0.32 5.60 6.53
N LEU A 45 0.00 5.44 7.81
CA LEU A 45 1.31 4.91 8.23
C LEU A 45 1.47 3.42 7.92
N THR A 46 0.38 2.63 7.84
CA THR A 46 0.46 1.20 7.49
C THR A 46 0.70 0.97 5.99
N TRP A 47 0.40 1.96 5.14
CA TRP A 47 0.47 1.82 3.68
C TRP A 47 1.80 1.30 3.17
N LYS A 48 2.90 1.82 3.71
CA LYS A 48 4.27 1.48 3.28
C LYS A 48 4.57 -0.02 3.43
N ASN A 49 3.97 -0.67 4.42
CA ASN A 49 4.29 -2.07 4.75
C ASN A 49 3.19 -3.05 4.32
N HIS A 50 1.95 -2.57 4.15
CA HIS A 50 0.80 -3.45 3.95
C HIS A 50 0.15 -3.34 2.56
N ILE A 51 0.41 -2.28 1.78
CA ILE A 51 -0.05 -2.25 0.38
C ILE A 51 0.75 -3.28 -0.41
N GLN A 52 0.08 -4.38 -0.76
CA GLN A 52 0.65 -5.45 -1.56
C GLN A 52 -0.11 -5.60 -2.87
N PHE A 53 0.63 -5.50 -3.97
CA PHE A 53 0.13 -5.81 -5.30
C PHE A 53 0.66 -7.17 -5.71
N LYS A 54 -0.23 -8.06 -6.14
CA LYS A 54 0.15 -9.41 -6.58
C LYS A 54 0.71 -9.33 -7.99
N ILE A 55 1.92 -9.86 -8.17
CA ILE A 55 2.50 -10.12 -9.49
C ILE A 55 2.24 -11.59 -9.79
N GLU A 56 1.72 -11.87 -10.99
CA GLU A 56 1.36 -13.24 -11.36
C GLU A 56 2.62 -14.13 -11.42
N PRO A 57 2.56 -15.39 -10.94
CA PRO A 57 3.72 -16.28 -10.95
C PRO A 57 4.37 -16.42 -12.34
N ALA A 58 3.55 -16.46 -13.40
CA ALA A 58 4.03 -16.51 -14.78
C ALA A 58 4.84 -15.26 -15.20
N GLN A 59 4.52 -14.08 -14.66
CA GLN A 59 5.29 -12.86 -14.91
C GLN A 59 6.65 -12.91 -14.21
N ILE A 60 6.71 -13.51 -13.03
CA ILE A 60 7.96 -13.73 -12.30
C ILE A 60 8.83 -14.76 -13.03
N GLU A 61 8.26 -15.87 -13.50
CA GLU A 61 8.98 -16.85 -14.32
C GLU A 61 9.52 -16.23 -15.60
N ASN A 62 8.74 -15.37 -16.25
CA ASN A 62 9.17 -14.61 -17.42
C ASN A 62 10.39 -13.71 -17.12
N LEU A 63 10.41 -13.03 -15.97
CA LEU A 63 11.58 -12.23 -15.53
C LEU A 63 12.85 -13.09 -15.46
N PHE A 64 12.77 -14.30 -14.93
CA PHE A 64 13.92 -15.20 -14.82
C PHE A 64 14.36 -15.76 -16.17
N ASN A 65 13.43 -16.07 -17.06
CA ASN A 65 13.75 -16.66 -18.37
C ASN A 65 14.26 -15.64 -19.38
N ASN A 66 13.69 -14.42 -19.39
CA ASN A 66 13.97 -13.41 -20.40
C ASN A 66 14.79 -12.23 -19.86
N GLY A 67 15.06 -12.20 -18.56
CA GLY A 67 15.85 -11.15 -17.89
C GLY A 67 15.12 -9.81 -17.73
N VAL A 68 13.94 -9.63 -18.32
CA VAL A 68 13.18 -8.37 -18.28
C VAL A 68 11.69 -8.65 -18.08
N LEU A 69 11.07 -7.88 -17.18
CA LEU A 69 9.63 -7.85 -16.94
C LEU A 69 9.13 -6.42 -17.03
N LYS A 70 8.12 -6.20 -17.88
CA LYS A 70 7.43 -4.90 -17.99
C LYS A 70 6.05 -5.01 -17.36
N LEU A 71 5.80 -4.18 -16.36
CA LEU A 71 4.55 -4.11 -15.63
C LEU A 71 3.79 -2.84 -16.02
N GLU A 72 2.59 -3.02 -16.55
CA GLU A 72 1.64 -1.94 -16.83
C GLU A 72 0.98 -1.51 -15.51
N LEU A 73 1.40 -0.36 -14.96
CA LEU A 73 0.89 0.15 -13.69
C LEU A 73 -0.63 0.35 -13.70
N SER A 74 -1.20 0.72 -14.85
CA SER A 74 -2.64 0.83 -15.09
C SER A 74 -3.44 -0.40 -14.66
N SER A 75 -2.84 -1.60 -14.72
CA SER A 75 -3.48 -2.85 -14.29
C SER A 75 -3.62 -2.95 -12.76
N PHE A 76 -2.67 -2.39 -12.03
CA PHE A 76 -2.67 -2.31 -10.57
C PHE A 76 -3.55 -1.18 -10.06
N GLU A 77 -3.68 -0.08 -10.80
CA GLU A 77 -4.61 1.02 -10.46
C GLU A 77 -6.06 0.50 -10.30
N LYS A 78 -6.46 -0.45 -11.15
CA LYS A 78 -7.79 -1.10 -11.07
C LYS A 78 -8.00 -1.95 -9.82
N GLN A 79 -6.91 -2.37 -9.16
CA GLN A 79 -6.96 -3.19 -7.95
C GLN A 79 -7.02 -2.34 -6.67
N ILE A 80 -6.75 -1.03 -6.76
CA ILE A 80 -6.72 -0.12 -5.60
C ILE A 80 -7.99 -0.24 -4.73
N PRO A 81 -9.22 -0.27 -5.27
CA PRO A 81 -10.41 -0.40 -4.43
C PRO A 81 -10.43 -1.70 -3.61
N LEU A 82 -9.98 -2.82 -4.20
CA LEU A 82 -9.92 -4.12 -3.52
C LEU A 82 -8.85 -4.11 -2.43
N VAL A 83 -7.66 -3.60 -2.74
CA VAL A 83 -6.54 -3.47 -1.79
C VAL A 83 -6.93 -2.59 -0.61
N LEU A 84 -7.57 -1.45 -0.85
CA LEU A 84 -8.03 -0.55 0.21
C LEU A 84 -9.11 -1.19 1.09
N ASP A 85 -10.02 -1.98 0.53
CA ASP A 85 -11.05 -2.68 1.30
C ASP A 85 -10.43 -3.77 2.21
N GLU A 86 -9.48 -4.54 1.69
CA GLU A 86 -8.74 -5.54 2.48
C GLU A 86 -7.92 -4.89 3.60
N LEU A 87 -7.17 -3.84 3.28
CA LEU A 87 -6.40 -3.07 4.26
C LEU A 87 -7.27 -2.42 5.32
N SER A 88 -8.44 -1.91 4.93
CA SER A 88 -9.38 -1.32 5.88
C SER A 88 -9.86 -2.33 6.91
N LYS A 89 -10.15 -3.57 6.49
CA LYS A 89 -10.56 -4.65 7.39
C LYS A 89 -9.43 -5.03 8.35
N GLN A 90 -8.23 -5.24 7.83
CA GLN A 90 -7.06 -5.57 8.65
C GLN A 90 -6.73 -4.45 9.63
N TYR A 91 -6.77 -3.19 9.18
CA TYR A 91 -6.50 -2.03 10.03
C TYR A 91 -7.57 -1.83 11.11
N THR A 92 -8.84 -2.09 10.83
CA THR A 92 -9.90 -1.99 11.84
C THR A 92 -9.61 -2.87 13.07
N GLN A 93 -8.99 -4.04 12.86
CA GLN A 93 -8.63 -4.97 13.93
C GLN A 93 -7.48 -4.46 14.81
N THR A 94 -6.69 -3.48 14.35
CA THR A 94 -5.54 -2.94 15.11
C THR A 94 -5.90 -1.69 15.92
N LEU A 95 -7.13 -1.17 15.79
CA LEU A 95 -7.56 0.07 16.43
C LEU A 95 -7.47 0.01 17.96
N SER A 96 -7.78 -1.13 18.58
CA SER A 96 -7.64 -1.32 20.03
C SER A 96 -6.21 -1.07 20.50
N GLY A 97 -5.21 -1.61 19.78
CA GLY A 97 -3.80 -1.38 20.04
C GLY A 97 -3.38 0.08 19.82
N ILE A 98 -3.82 0.69 18.72
CA ILE A 98 -3.50 2.09 18.37
C ILE A 98 -3.99 3.06 19.44
N PHE A 99 -5.21 2.85 19.94
CA PHE A 99 -5.81 3.69 20.97
C PHE A 99 -5.54 3.19 22.40
N SER A 100 -4.75 2.12 22.56
CA SER A 100 -4.48 1.50 23.87
C SER A 100 -5.75 1.20 24.68
N ALA A 101 -6.79 0.75 23.98
CA ALA A 101 -8.08 0.37 24.55
C ALA A 101 -8.23 -1.15 24.59
N ASN A 102 -9.25 -1.64 25.31
CA ASN A 102 -9.63 -3.05 25.21
C ASN A 102 -10.20 -3.37 23.81
N GLU A 103 -10.16 -4.64 23.42
CA GLU A 103 -10.68 -5.08 22.12
C GLU A 103 -12.19 -4.84 22.00
N ASP A 104 -12.93 -5.02 23.09
CA ASP A 104 -14.38 -4.83 23.13
C ASP A 104 -14.81 -3.41 22.72
N PHE A 105 -14.01 -2.38 23.05
CA PHE A 105 -14.33 -0.99 22.72
C PHE A 105 -14.45 -0.73 21.22
N PHE A 106 -13.67 -1.44 20.40
CA PHE A 106 -13.69 -1.30 18.93
C PHE A 106 -14.31 -2.51 18.21
N SER A 107 -14.91 -3.45 18.96
CA SER A 107 -15.49 -4.69 18.40
C SER A 107 -16.57 -4.47 17.33
N GLN A 108 -17.26 -3.32 17.40
CA GLN A 108 -18.31 -2.93 16.46
C GLN A 108 -17.88 -1.78 15.53
N THR A 109 -16.61 -1.37 15.59
CA THR A 109 -16.12 -0.25 14.80
C THR A 109 -15.96 -0.66 13.34
N GLY A 110 -16.40 0.21 12.44
CA GLY A 110 -16.09 0.14 11.02
C GLY A 110 -15.14 1.26 10.64
N PHE A 111 -14.03 0.92 9.98
CA PHE A 111 -13.17 1.88 9.28
C PHE A 111 -13.05 1.47 7.83
N ARG A 112 -13.23 2.40 6.89
CA ARG A 112 -13.01 2.17 5.45
C ARG A 112 -12.33 3.35 4.80
N ALA A 113 -11.25 3.07 4.06
CA ALA A 113 -10.66 4.00 3.12
C ALA A 113 -11.17 3.69 1.71
N LEU A 114 -11.57 4.74 1.00
CA LEU A 114 -12.14 4.66 -0.33
C LEU A 114 -11.31 5.50 -1.30
N SER A 115 -11.00 4.88 -2.44
CA SER A 115 -10.46 5.56 -3.61
C SER A 115 -11.60 6.25 -4.35
N THR A 116 -11.88 7.51 -4.00
CA THR A 116 -12.69 8.42 -4.81
C THR A 116 -11.74 9.25 -5.67
N ASP A 117 -11.83 9.07 -6.98
CA ASP A 117 -11.13 9.85 -8.02
C ASP A 117 -9.59 9.92 -7.87
N TYR A 118 -8.99 8.97 -7.14
CA TYR A 118 -7.55 8.91 -6.99
C TYR A 118 -6.90 8.48 -8.30
N GLN A 119 -6.09 9.38 -8.86
CA GLN A 119 -5.23 9.08 -10.00
C GLN A 119 -3.78 9.02 -9.52
N PRO A 120 -3.10 7.87 -9.65
CA PRO A 120 -1.69 7.76 -9.32
C PRO A 120 -0.85 8.75 -10.11
N ASN A 121 0.11 9.39 -9.44
CA ASN A 121 1.00 10.32 -10.10
C ASN A 121 2.02 9.55 -10.97
N SER A 122 1.93 9.72 -12.29
CA SER A 122 2.89 9.12 -13.25
C SER A 122 4.13 10.00 -13.49
N GLN A 123 4.14 11.24 -13.00
CA GLN A 123 5.21 12.23 -13.23
C GLN A 123 6.49 11.97 -12.45
N THR A 124 6.44 11.08 -11.45
CA THR A 124 7.61 10.72 -10.65
C THR A 124 8.41 9.66 -11.38
N GLU A 125 9.71 9.85 -11.56
CA GLU A 125 10.60 8.78 -12.01
C GLU A 125 10.98 7.85 -10.85
N LEU A 126 11.26 6.59 -11.15
CA LEU A 126 11.74 5.62 -10.18
C LEU A 126 12.99 4.93 -10.71
N GLN A 127 14.03 4.89 -9.91
CA GLN A 127 15.19 4.05 -10.16
C GLN A 127 15.58 3.34 -8.86
N LEU A 128 15.40 2.03 -8.85
CA LEU A 128 15.79 1.16 -7.75
C LEU A 128 16.81 0.14 -8.25
N ALA A 129 17.80 -0.17 -7.42
CA ALA A 129 18.76 -1.24 -7.67
C ALA A 129 18.88 -2.08 -6.40
N ILE A 130 18.74 -3.39 -6.56
CA ILE A 130 18.92 -4.40 -5.52
C ILE A 130 20.23 -5.12 -5.83
N GLY A 131 21.10 -5.26 -4.83
CA GLY A 131 22.41 -5.89 -4.96
C GLY A 131 23.45 -5.24 -4.04
N THR A 132 24.71 -5.62 -4.21
CA THR A 132 25.82 -4.95 -3.53
C THR A 132 26.25 -3.71 -4.29
N LYS A 133 27.09 -2.85 -3.69
CA LYS A 133 27.70 -1.72 -4.40
C LYS A 133 28.52 -2.15 -5.63
N ALA A 134 29.08 -3.37 -5.61
CA ALA A 134 29.90 -3.91 -6.70
C ALA A 134 29.08 -4.71 -7.73
N THR A 135 27.97 -5.31 -7.30
CA THR A 135 27.13 -6.18 -8.14
C THR A 135 25.65 -5.83 -7.99
N LYS A 136 25.07 -5.26 -9.04
CA LYS A 136 23.62 -5.06 -9.13
C LYS A 136 22.99 -6.36 -9.62
N ILE A 137 21.96 -6.81 -8.93
CA ILE A 137 21.26 -8.07 -9.18
C ILE A 137 19.97 -7.79 -9.94
N LEU A 138 19.22 -6.79 -9.51
CA LEU A 138 17.94 -6.42 -10.09
C LEU A 138 17.83 -4.91 -10.12
N THR A 139 17.28 -4.36 -11.20
CA THR A 139 16.90 -2.96 -11.29
C THR A 139 15.45 -2.80 -11.60
N ALA A 140 14.79 -1.81 -11.00
CA ALA A 140 13.46 -1.39 -11.36
C ALA A 140 13.51 0.07 -11.81
N LEU A 141 13.02 0.33 -13.02
CA LEU A 141 13.03 1.63 -13.67
C LEU A 141 11.61 2.02 -14.08
N LYS A 142 11.20 3.22 -13.71
CA LYS A 142 10.00 3.85 -14.25
C LYS A 142 10.39 5.24 -14.74
N GLU A 143 10.29 5.45 -16.04
CA GLU A 143 10.53 6.76 -16.63
C GLU A 143 9.49 7.79 -16.17
N LYS A 144 9.86 9.06 -16.25
CA LYS A 144 8.93 10.17 -16.04
C LYS A 144 7.76 10.07 -17.01
N ASP A 145 6.54 10.32 -16.51
CA ASP A 145 5.27 10.24 -17.24
C ASP A 145 4.92 8.85 -17.81
N SER A 146 5.78 7.84 -17.62
CA SER A 146 5.51 6.47 -17.99
C SER A 146 4.64 5.76 -16.94
N LYS A 147 3.71 4.93 -17.44
CA LYS A 147 2.94 3.96 -16.66
C LYS A 147 3.53 2.54 -16.72
N VAL A 148 4.73 2.41 -17.27
CA VAL A 148 5.42 1.13 -17.37
C VAL A 148 6.56 1.10 -16.35
N LEU A 149 6.52 0.12 -15.46
CA LEU A 149 7.64 -0.24 -14.60
C LEU A 149 8.40 -1.38 -15.27
N GLU A 150 9.65 -1.13 -15.64
CA GLU A 150 10.55 -2.14 -16.18
C GLU A 150 11.43 -2.68 -15.06
N ILE A 151 11.40 -4.00 -14.86
CA ILE A 151 12.24 -4.74 -13.92
C ILE A 151 13.21 -5.58 -14.74
N THR A 152 14.50 -5.41 -14.48
CA THR A 152 15.58 -6.09 -15.22
C THR A 152 16.44 -6.88 -14.25
N LEU A 153 16.63 -8.16 -14.55
CA LEU A 153 17.59 -9.03 -13.88
C LEU A 153 18.95 -8.82 -14.54
N LEU A 154 19.96 -8.46 -13.75
CA LEU A 154 21.30 -8.07 -14.22
C LEU A 154 22.37 -9.16 -14.05
N ILE A 155 21.98 -10.33 -13.55
CA ILE A 155 22.91 -11.45 -13.35
C ILE A 155 22.94 -12.28 -14.63
N ALA A 156 24.16 -12.48 -15.17
CA ALA A 156 24.40 -13.26 -16.38
C ALA A 156 24.72 -14.75 -16.11
N ASP A 157 24.95 -15.12 -14.85
CA ASP A 157 25.44 -16.44 -14.44
C ASP A 157 24.36 -17.18 -13.64
N GLU A 158 23.85 -18.28 -14.19
CA GLU A 158 22.74 -19.07 -13.61
C GLU A 158 23.07 -19.55 -12.19
N ASP A 159 24.35 -19.80 -11.89
CA ASP A 159 24.83 -20.25 -10.57
C ASP A 159 24.75 -19.15 -9.49
N HIS A 160 24.60 -17.89 -9.89
CA HIS A 160 24.56 -16.73 -9.00
C HIS A 160 23.19 -16.04 -8.95
N ILE A 161 22.20 -16.53 -9.69
CA ILE A 161 20.83 -16.03 -9.61
C ILE A 161 20.30 -16.36 -8.20
N PRO A 162 19.91 -15.37 -7.37
CA PRO A 162 19.30 -15.64 -6.09
C PRO A 162 18.10 -16.54 -6.31
N HIS A 163 17.97 -17.58 -5.48
CA HIS A 163 16.86 -18.52 -5.58
C HIS A 163 15.54 -17.77 -5.76
N THR A 164 14.67 -18.28 -6.62
CA THR A 164 13.39 -17.60 -6.98
C THR A 164 12.59 -17.15 -5.76
N THR A 165 12.70 -17.88 -4.64
CA THR A 165 12.17 -17.52 -3.32
C THR A 165 12.67 -16.16 -2.80
N VAL A 166 13.98 -15.88 -2.86
CA VAL A 166 14.58 -14.63 -2.37
C VAL A 166 14.10 -13.42 -3.17
N VAL A 167 13.99 -13.57 -4.49
CA VAL A 167 13.48 -12.52 -5.37
C VAL A 167 11.97 -12.35 -5.20
N LYS A 168 11.21 -13.45 -5.03
CA LYS A 168 9.78 -13.40 -4.70
C LYS A 168 9.55 -12.64 -3.39
N ASP A 169 10.29 -12.95 -2.33
CA ASP A 169 10.17 -12.26 -1.04
C ASP A 169 10.59 -10.78 -1.10
N SER A 170 11.52 -10.43 -2.01
CA SER A 170 11.97 -9.04 -2.21
C SER A 170 11.02 -8.20 -3.06
N LEU A 171 10.26 -8.83 -3.97
CA LEU A 171 9.27 -8.18 -4.84
C LEU A 171 7.84 -8.24 -4.25
N LEU A 172 7.57 -9.21 -3.39
CA LEU A 172 6.33 -9.44 -2.67
C LEU A 172 6.72 -9.64 -1.20
N PRO A 173 6.79 -8.58 -0.38
CA PRO A 173 7.21 -8.74 1.02
C PRO A 173 6.29 -9.76 1.72
N SER A 174 6.84 -10.93 2.01
CA SER A 174 6.15 -12.00 2.72
C SER A 174 6.07 -11.65 4.21
N ARG A 175 4.85 -11.38 4.67
CA ARG A 175 4.37 -11.24 6.08
C ARG A 175 4.63 -9.93 6.81
#